data_AF-A0A7J3WUF4-F1
#
_entry.id   AF-A0A7J3WUF4-F1
#
_cell.length_a   1.000
_cell.length_b   1.000
_cell.length_c   1.000
_cell.angle_alpha   90.00
_cell.angle_beta   90.00
_cell.angle_gamma   90.00
#
_symmetry.space_group_name_H-M   'P 1'
#
loop_
_entity.id
_entity.type
_entity.pdbx_description
1 polymer ?
#
loop_
_entity_poly.entity_id
_entity_poly.type
_entity_poly.pdbx_seq_one_letter_code
_entity_poly.pdbx_strand_id
1 'polypeptide(L)'
;GEAIGRHEAPRGEDIHYVKLKSGFEHLYSWKVRAPTYINILSWRTMLMDMQIADIPIVAASIDPCMSCTNRVIIADERSGKEKILTSDDLHRLSVKKTRRLLR
;
A
#
# COMPACT_ATOMS: atom_id res chain seq x y z
N GLY A 1 -0.59 15.97 -19.72
CA GLY A 1 -1.58 14.96 -20.14
C GLY A 1 -1.66 13.86 -19.10
N GLU A 2 -2.63 12.97 -19.21
CA GLU A 2 -2.85 11.84 -18.28
C GLU A 2 -2.87 10.53 -19.06
N ALA A 3 -2.34 9.45 -18.46
CA ALA A 3 -2.28 8.13 -19.07
C ALA A 3 -2.51 7.03 -18.01
N ILE A 4 -3.09 5.91 -18.46
CA ILE A 4 -3.32 4.72 -17.63
C ILE A 4 -2.71 3.51 -18.34
N GLY A 5 -1.79 2.82 -17.67
CA GLY A 5 -1.28 1.50 -18.05
C GLY A 5 -1.93 0.41 -17.22
N ARG A 6 -2.32 -0.69 -17.85
CA ARG A 6 -2.87 -1.88 -17.20
C ARG A 6 -2.03 -3.08 -17.62
N HIS A 7 -1.70 -3.96 -16.67
CA HIS A 7 -0.96 -5.18 -16.93
C HIS A 7 -1.45 -6.30 -16.01
N GLU A 8 -1.44 -7.53 -16.51
CA GLU A 8 -1.80 -8.70 -15.72
C GLU A 8 -0.54 -9.23 -15.02
N ALA A 9 -0.39 -8.92 -13.74
CA ALA A 9 0.69 -9.43 -12.91
C ALA A 9 0.33 -10.84 -12.37
N PRO A 10 1.28 -11.62 -11.82
CA PRO A 10 1.01 -12.98 -11.34
C PRO A 10 -0.09 -13.11 -10.27
N ARG A 11 -0.44 -12.01 -9.58
CA ARG A 11 -1.42 -11.96 -8.49
C ARG A 11 -2.70 -11.21 -8.88
N GLY A 12 -2.85 -10.87 -10.16
CA GLY A 12 -3.98 -10.12 -10.71
C GLY A 12 -3.57 -8.80 -11.37
N GLU A 13 -4.57 -7.98 -11.66
CA GLU A 13 -4.43 -6.72 -12.39
C GLU A 13 -3.62 -5.66 -11.63
N ASP A 14 -2.54 -5.19 -12.25
CA ASP A 14 -1.73 -4.04 -11.86
C ASP A 14 -2.06 -2.82 -12.73
N ILE A 15 -2.30 -1.66 -12.10
CA ILE A 15 -2.66 -0.42 -12.79
C ILE A 15 -1.72 0.71 -12.41
N HIS A 16 -1.18 1.39 -13.42
CA HIS A 16 -0.32 2.56 -13.26
C HIS A 16 -0.99 3.77 -13.89
N TYR A 17 -1.35 4.75 -13.06
CA TYR A 17 -1.85 6.05 -13.51
C TYR A 17 -0.72 7.07 -13.45
N VAL A 18 -0.50 7.79 -14.55
CA VAL A 18 0.53 8.82 -14.68
C VAL A 18 -0.07 10.13 -15.16
N LYS A 19 0.34 11.23 -14.54
CA LYS A 19 0.00 12.59 -14.95
C LYS A 19 1.28 13.38 -15.21
N LEU A 20 1.29 14.11 -16.33
CA LEU A 20 2.36 15.03 -16.73
C LEU A 20 1.83 16.47 -16.75
N LYS A 21 2.67 17.42 -16.32
CA LYS A 21 2.38 18.85 -16.29
C LYS A 21 3.37 19.60 -17.18
N SER A 22 2.89 20.54 -17.98
CA SER A 22 3.76 21.36 -18.83
C SER A 22 4.76 22.15 -17.99
N GLY A 23 6.02 22.20 -18.45
CA GLY A 23 7.12 22.83 -17.71
C GLY A 23 7.60 22.04 -16.48
N PHE A 24 7.18 20.79 -16.30
CA PHE A 24 7.64 19.91 -15.23
C PHE A 24 8.21 18.63 -15.85
N GLU A 25 9.52 18.39 -15.66
CA GLU A 25 10.26 17.32 -16.33
C GLU A 25 9.94 15.93 -15.77
N HIS A 26 9.62 15.85 -14.48
CA HIS A 26 9.28 14.60 -13.81
C HIS A 26 7.78 14.25 -13.92
N LEU A 27 7.42 13.05 -13.46
CA LEU A 27 6.01 12.67 -13.33
C LEU A 27 5.34 13.57 -12.30
N TYR A 28 4.33 14.33 -12.72
CA TYR A 28 3.57 15.20 -11.81
C TYR A 28 2.75 14.38 -10.81
N SER A 29 2.23 13.24 -11.23
CA SER A 29 1.65 12.25 -10.33
C SER A 29 1.85 10.86 -10.89
N TRP A 30 2.22 9.90 -10.04
CA TRP A 30 2.25 8.49 -10.37
C TRP A 30 1.56 7.70 -9.27
N LYS A 31 0.43 7.10 -9.61
CA LYS A 31 -0.35 6.25 -8.70
C LYS A 31 -0.31 4.82 -9.21
N VAL A 32 0.17 3.93 -8.36
CA VAL A 32 0.21 2.48 -8.62
C VAL A 32 -0.88 1.81 -7.79
N ARG A 33 -1.71 0.99 -8.43
CA ARG A 33 -2.63 0.07 -7.78
C ARG A 33 -2.12 -1.35 -8.04
N ALA A 34 -1.34 -1.85 -7.09
CA ALA A 34 -0.86 -3.22 -7.13
C ALA A 34 -1.99 -4.22 -6.80
N PRO A 35 -1.93 -5.46 -7.32
CA PRO A 35 -2.98 -6.45 -7.13
C PRO A 35 -3.21 -6.81 -5.65
N THR A 36 -2.13 -7.02 -4.88
CA THR A 36 -2.21 -7.36 -3.46
C THR A 36 -2.92 -6.27 -2.64
N TYR A 37 -2.80 -4.99 -3.01
CA TYR A 37 -3.44 -3.89 -2.27
C TYR A 37 -4.97 -3.97 -2.27
N ILE A 38 -5.58 -4.48 -3.35
CA ILE A 38 -7.02 -4.70 -3.39
C ILE A 38 -7.40 -6.07 -2.82
N ASN A 39 -6.60 -7.10 -3.10
CA ASN A 39 -6.91 -8.46 -2.65
C ASN A 39 -6.81 -8.61 -1.12
N ILE A 40 -5.96 -7.85 -0.42
CA ILE A 40 -5.83 -7.95 1.04
C ILE A 40 -7.13 -7.69 1.81
N LEU A 41 -8.06 -6.93 1.21
CA LEU A 41 -9.36 -6.63 1.82
C LEU A 41 -10.26 -7.87 1.91
N SER A 42 -10.04 -8.91 1.09
CA SER A 42 -10.81 -10.16 1.15
C SER A 42 -10.51 -10.97 2.40
N TRP A 43 -9.33 -10.78 3.04
CA TRP A 43 -9.01 -11.45 4.30
C TRP A 43 -10.04 -11.20 5.38
N ARG A 44 -10.65 -10.00 5.40
CA ARG A 44 -11.68 -9.69 6.39
C ARG A 44 -12.81 -10.71 6.33
N THR A 45 -13.29 -11.05 5.14
CA THR A 45 -14.40 -12.00 4.97
C THR A 45 -13.93 -13.44 5.05
N MET A 46 -12.73 -13.74 4.55
CA MET A 46 -12.16 -15.10 4.59
C MET A 46 -11.83 -15.56 6.01
N LEU A 47 -11.48 -14.64 6.92
CA LEU A 47 -11.14 -14.93 8.31
C LEU A 47 -12.35 -14.91 9.25
N MET A 48 -13.56 -14.61 8.77
CA MET A 48 -14.76 -14.70 9.61
C MET A 48 -15.01 -16.16 9.98
N ASP A 49 -15.29 -16.40 11.27
CA ASP A 49 -15.59 -17.72 11.83
C ASP A 49 -14.48 -18.79 11.70
N MET A 50 -13.27 -18.38 11.32
CA MET A 50 -12.06 -19.22 11.25
C MET A 50 -11.34 -19.32 12.61
N GLN A 51 -10.54 -20.38 12.81
CA GLN A 51 -9.67 -20.48 13.98
C GLN A 51 -8.39 -19.67 13.79
N ILE A 52 -7.74 -19.29 14.89
CA ILE A 52 -6.45 -18.56 14.87
C ILE A 52 -5.38 -19.36 14.09
N ALA A 53 -5.44 -20.69 14.18
CA ALA A 53 -4.53 -21.59 13.45
C ALA A 53 -4.69 -21.51 11.92
N ASP A 54 -5.84 -21.05 11.41
CA ASP A 54 -6.15 -20.97 9.98
C ASP A 54 -5.66 -19.66 9.35
N ILE A 55 -5.23 -18.68 10.16
CA ILE A 55 -4.76 -17.38 9.68
C ILE A 55 -3.61 -17.52 8.66
N PRO A 56 -2.56 -18.34 8.89
CA PRO A 56 -1.45 -18.42 7.94
C PRO A 56 -1.86 -19.03 6.59
N ILE A 57 -2.74 -20.02 6.59
CA ILE A 57 -3.17 -20.69 5.34
C ILE A 57 -4.10 -19.78 4.54
N VAL A 58 -5.02 -19.07 5.19
CA VAL A 58 -5.89 -18.07 4.57
C VAL A 58 -5.06 -16.87 4.06
N ALA A 59 -4.05 -16.45 4.82
CA ALA A 59 -3.16 -15.39 4.39
C ALA A 59 -2.35 -15.80 3.15
N ALA A 60 -1.79 -17.01 3.14
CA ALA A 60 -0.99 -17.52 2.03
C ALA A 60 -1.80 -17.76 0.75
N SER A 61 -3.10 -18.03 0.85
CA SER A 61 -3.93 -18.39 -0.32
C SER A 61 -4.09 -17.27 -1.34
N ILE A 62 -3.87 -16.00 -0.97
CA ILE A 62 -3.90 -14.86 -1.90
C ILE A 62 -2.51 -14.49 -2.44
N ASP A 63 -1.47 -15.22 -2.03
CA ASP A 63 -0.05 -14.92 -2.30
C ASP A 63 0.31 -13.43 -2.08
N PRO A 64 0.22 -12.94 -0.83
CA PRO A 64 0.38 -11.52 -0.54
C PRO A 64 1.85 -11.11 -0.69
N CYS A 65 2.12 -10.16 -1.60
CA CYS A 65 3.42 -9.50 -1.67
C CYS A 65 3.40 -8.20 -0.85
N MET A 66 3.98 -8.22 0.36
CA MET A 66 4.02 -7.02 1.23
C MET A 66 4.81 -5.86 0.61
N SER A 67 5.80 -6.15 -0.24
CA SER A 67 6.55 -5.11 -0.96
C SER A 67 5.65 -4.28 -1.90
N CYS A 68 4.54 -4.86 -2.39
CA CYS A 68 3.56 -4.16 -3.20
C CYS A 68 2.70 -3.16 -2.41
N THR A 69 2.67 -3.26 -1.07
CA THR A 69 1.83 -2.43 -0.19
C THR A 69 2.61 -1.42 0.66
N ASN A 70 3.94 -1.40 0.59
CA ASN A 70 4.80 -0.65 1.52
C ASN A 70 5.15 0.78 1.08
N ARG A 71 4.21 1.54 0.52
CA ARG A 71 4.47 2.93 0.06
C ARG A 71 3.61 3.93 0.83
N VAL A 72 4.24 4.76 1.66
CA VAL A 72 3.56 5.85 2.37
C VAL A 72 4.29 7.16 2.12
N ILE A 73 3.58 8.10 1.50
CA ILE A 73 4.02 9.49 1.35
C ILE A 73 3.05 10.34 2.15
N ILE A 74 3.56 11.12 3.10
CA ILE A 74 2.80 12.15 3.79
C ILE A 74 3.04 13.45 3.03
N ALA A 75 2.00 13.99 2.42
CA ALA A 75 1.99 15.35 1.89
C ALA A 75 1.21 16.24 2.85
N ASP A 76 1.89 17.21 3.48
CA ASP A 76 1.26 18.21 4.35
C ASP A 76 0.98 19.49 3.56
N GLU A 77 -0.30 19.70 3.22
CA GLU A 77 -0.76 20.86 2.44
C GLU A 77 -0.50 22.21 3.14
N ARG A 78 -0.41 22.24 4.49
CA ARG A 78 -0.19 23.49 5.23
C ARG A 78 1.27 23.87 5.29
N SER A 79 2.17 22.90 5.40
CA SER A 79 3.61 23.16 5.48
C SER A 79 4.34 23.04 4.14
N GLY A 80 3.68 22.53 3.10
CA GLY A 80 4.29 22.24 1.81
C GLY A 80 5.34 21.13 1.87
N LYS A 81 5.43 20.38 2.97
CA LYS A 81 6.44 19.34 3.17
C LYS A 81 5.91 17.98 2.74
N GLU A 82 6.65 17.33 1.87
CA GLU A 82 6.46 15.93 1.54
C GLU A 82 7.46 15.09 2.34
N LYS A 83 6.97 14.06 3.02
CA LYS A 83 7.80 13.08 3.71
C LYS A 83 7.46 11.68 3.23
N ILE A 84 8.41 11.06 2.55
CA ILE A 84 8.37 9.63 2.24
C ILE A 84 8.71 8.89 3.54
N LEU A 85 7.83 8.00 3.99
CA LEU A 85 8.11 7.15 5.13
C LEU A 85 8.78 5.86 4.65
N THR A 86 9.91 5.56 5.27
CA THR A 86 10.64 4.31 5.07
C THR A 86 10.05 3.19 5.91
N SER A 87 10.47 1.95 5.67
CA SER A 87 10.08 0.80 6.51
C SER A 87 10.47 1.01 7.97
N ASP A 88 11.67 1.55 8.23
CA ASP A 88 12.15 1.87 9.57
C ASP A 88 11.31 2.95 10.25
N ASP A 89 10.90 3.98 9.50
CA ASP A 89 9.98 5.00 10.01
C ASP A 89 8.63 4.39 10.42
N LEU A 90 8.07 3.51 9.58
CA LEU A 90 6.80 2.84 9.86
C LEU A 90 6.92 1.92 11.08
N HIS A 91 8.01 1.15 11.19
CA HIS A 91 8.28 0.31 12.36
C HIS A 91 8.39 1.14 13.64
N ARG A 92 9.17 2.22 13.62
CA ARG A 92 9.34 3.14 14.76
C ARG A 92 8.00 3.76 15.18
N LEU A 93 7.16 4.16 14.23
CA LEU A 93 5.83 4.71 14.50
C LEU A 93 4.90 3.65 15.12
N SER A 94 4.95 2.41 14.64
CA SER A 94 4.19 1.28 15.20
C SER A 94 4.55 0.99 16.66
N VAL A 95 5.86 0.93 16.96
CA VAL A 95 6.35 0.72 18.34
C VAL A 95 5.91 1.87 19.25
N LYS A 96 6.02 3.12 18.80
CA LYS A 96 5.56 4.29 19.56
C LYS A 96 4.06 4.24 19.86
N LYS A 97 3.22 3.86 18.88
CA LYS A 97 1.77 3.73 19.07
C LYS A 97 1.43 2.64 20.09
N THR A 98 2.08 1.49 20.00
CA THR A 98 1.88 0.36 20.93
C THR A 98 2.21 0.75 22.36
N ARG A 99 3.35 1.40 22.59
CA ARG A 99 3.74 1.91 23.91
C ARG A 99 2.76 2.93 24.49
N ARG A 100 2.09 3.70 23.64
CA ARG A 100 1.06 4.67 24.07
C ARG A 100 -0.24 3.98 24.49
N LEU A 101 -0.61 2.88 23.86
CA LEU A 101 -1.84 2.13 24.15
C LEU A 101 -1.73 1.23 25.39
N LEU A 102 -0.50 0.85 25.77
CA LEU A 102 -0.21 0.09 26.99
C LEU A 102 -0.17 0.95 28.26
N ARG A 103 -0.29 2.28 28.13
CA ARG A 103 -0.48 3.22 29.24
C ARG A 103 -1.96 3.55 29.36
#